data_AF-A0A1H6FP74-F1
#
_entry.id   AF-A0A1H6FP74-F1
#
_cell.length_a   1.000
_cell.length_b   1.000
_cell.length_c   1.000
_cell.angle_alpha   90.00
_cell.angle_beta   90.00
_cell.angle_gamma   90.00
#
_symmetry.space_group_name_H-M   'P 1'
#
loop_
_entity.id
_entity.type
_entity.pdbx_description
1 polymer ?
#
loop_
_entity_poly.entity_id
_entity_poly.type
_entity_poly.pdbx_seq_one_letter_code
_entity_poly.pdbx_strand_id
1 'polypeptide(L)'
;MNRRAYLGAATGAAMVTAAGCVGFGDDEDDGEADESASTEGVDDDSSDDDPVELEGPDERGTIDDFSDLDAWEVIDGAMTAVEDEVVTGEQSVLLEARDHHEQVRIVRELTEPIDCSALNLGIAVATSETVTPRIQLFDEDNNSIEFRATVHESEDLMRSHFGVSSVDTTVDLERITAIHIAIFTDDSEAELLIDDLHILPRVDDGVIVLQFDGAHESIADEGFSILEEYDYPATVFVPTELILEDDDDDDDDDDDDDDDDDDDDDDDEEEGDFLTEEDLEEFDDAGWTVASHGETGEAFDEIDADDLTEQLEDAQEWLEDEGYEDGAAYVSYPNGRYDTASLEAVADTVDLAFASGDPVQGAVVDPTRYPRVFDPAVDDAEEYLERTEELGGVTVFAYGSLEDEDALERFEETMERLEEYVDDGDLEVAAVTDLETEPVADDE
;
A
#
# COMPACT_ATOMS: atom_id res chain seq x y z
N MET A 1 12.08 32.49 15.17
CA MET A 1 10.81 32.82 15.88
C MET A 1 10.67 31.90 17.10
N ASN A 2 9.62 31.99 17.92
CA ASN A 2 9.57 31.44 19.29
C ASN A 2 9.44 29.89 19.35
N ARG A 3 10.47 29.23 19.91
CA ARG A 3 10.60 27.79 20.27
C ARG A 3 9.59 27.26 21.33
N ARG A 4 8.41 27.89 21.48
CA ARG A 4 7.44 27.57 22.54
C ARG A 4 6.01 27.36 22.03
N ALA A 5 5.80 27.37 20.71
CA ALA A 5 4.48 27.18 20.12
C ALA A 5 4.16 25.70 19.80
N TYR A 6 5.15 24.83 19.60
CA TYR A 6 4.94 23.46 19.10
C TYR A 6 4.48 22.43 20.15
N LEU A 7 4.75 22.64 21.44
CA LEU A 7 4.29 21.76 22.51
C LEU A 7 2.75 21.77 22.75
N GLY A 8 1.98 22.52 21.96
CA GLY A 8 0.52 22.62 22.10
C GLY A 8 -0.30 22.00 20.97
N ALA A 9 0.32 21.59 19.85
CA ALA A 9 -0.40 21.06 18.69
C ALA A 9 -0.36 19.51 18.58
N ALA A 10 0.65 18.86 19.18
CA ALA A 10 0.86 17.41 19.08
C ALA A 10 -0.05 16.54 19.96
N THR A 11 -1.11 17.08 20.57
CA THR A 11 -2.06 16.32 21.45
C THR A 11 -3.51 16.43 20.98
N GLY A 12 -3.76 16.92 19.76
CA GLY A 12 -5.08 17.43 19.35
C GLY A 12 -5.76 16.80 18.13
N ALA A 13 -5.21 15.75 17.52
CA ALA A 13 -5.80 15.09 16.35
C ALA A 13 -6.08 13.61 16.61
N ALA A 14 -6.79 13.33 17.70
CA ALA A 14 -7.41 12.03 17.94
C ALA A 14 -8.88 12.22 18.31
N MET A 15 -9.74 11.43 17.66
CA MET A 15 -11.17 11.18 17.91
C MET A 15 -12.22 12.03 17.15
N VAL A 16 -12.63 11.50 15.99
CA VAL A 16 -14.06 11.33 15.70
C VAL A 16 -14.37 9.84 15.63
N THR A 17 -14.55 9.23 16.80
CA THR A 17 -15.43 8.06 16.95
C THR A 17 -16.23 8.22 18.24
N ALA A 18 -17.53 7.98 18.14
CA ALA A 18 -18.51 8.26 19.19
C ALA A 18 -18.62 7.10 20.20
N ALA A 19 -18.24 7.31 21.46
CA ALA A 19 -18.86 6.67 22.63
C ALA A 19 -18.33 7.29 23.94
N GLY A 20 -19.24 7.68 24.85
CA GLY A 20 -18.90 8.51 26.00
C GLY A 20 -18.42 7.77 27.25
N CYS A 21 -17.75 8.51 28.13
CA CYS A 21 -18.01 8.54 29.58
C CYS A 21 -17.23 9.71 30.22
N VAL A 22 -17.95 10.53 30.99
CA VAL A 22 -17.44 11.74 31.65
C VAL A 22 -16.74 11.37 32.96
N GLY A 23 -15.50 11.84 33.17
CA GLY A 23 -14.78 11.72 34.43
C GLY A 23 -13.89 12.93 34.70
N PHE A 24 -14.46 13.98 35.28
CA PHE A 24 -13.75 15.15 35.82
C PHE A 24 -12.98 14.77 37.10
N GLY A 25 -11.72 15.20 37.21
CA GLY A 25 -10.92 15.14 38.44
C GLY A 25 -9.83 16.21 38.46
N ASP A 26 -10.18 17.38 39.00
CA ASP A 26 -9.26 18.40 39.53
C ASP A 26 -8.43 17.82 40.67
N ASP A 27 -7.13 18.11 40.73
CA ASP A 27 -6.43 18.38 41.99
C ASP A 27 -5.14 19.20 41.73
N GLU A 28 -5.15 20.43 42.26
CA GLU A 28 -4.02 21.35 42.41
C GLU A 28 -3.11 20.87 43.57
N ASP A 29 -1.78 20.91 43.41
CA ASP A 29 -0.88 21.03 44.58
C ASP A 29 0.35 21.89 44.25
N ASP A 30 0.44 23.00 44.99
CA ASP A 30 1.50 24.00 44.97
C ASP A 30 2.68 23.57 45.87
N GLY A 31 3.91 23.71 45.38
CA GLY A 31 5.12 23.46 46.18
C GLY A 31 6.33 24.29 45.76
N GLU A 32 6.36 25.55 46.18
CA GLU A 32 7.53 26.45 46.05
C GLU A 32 8.66 26.13 47.05
N ALA A 33 9.93 26.19 46.59
CA ALA A 33 11.10 26.43 47.44
C ALA A 33 12.35 26.98 46.70
N ASP A 34 12.50 28.30 46.74
CA ASP A 34 13.67 29.14 47.11
C ASP A 34 15.12 28.83 46.62
N GLU A 35 15.55 29.62 45.62
CA GLU A 35 16.72 30.53 45.53
C GLU A 35 18.19 30.10 45.85
N SER A 36 19.06 30.51 44.90
CA SER A 36 20.41 31.12 45.05
C SER A 36 21.69 30.26 44.86
N ALA A 37 22.34 30.43 43.69
CA ALA A 37 23.78 30.71 43.59
C ALA A 37 24.14 31.34 42.22
N SER A 38 24.92 32.43 42.25
CA SER A 38 25.33 33.23 41.08
C SER A 38 26.68 32.80 40.48
N THR A 39 26.70 32.66 39.15
CA THR A 39 27.70 33.12 38.14
C THR A 39 29.15 32.63 38.20
N GLU A 40 29.68 32.14 37.06
CA GLU A 40 30.81 32.71 36.26
C GLU A 40 31.20 31.77 35.07
N GLY A 41 31.15 32.32 33.83
CA GLY A 41 31.85 31.91 32.58
C GLY A 41 31.46 30.56 31.96
N VAL A 42 30.62 30.46 30.91
CA VAL A 42 30.81 30.87 29.50
C VAL A 42 32.15 30.43 28.91
N ASP A 43 32.17 29.18 28.44
CA ASP A 43 32.74 28.82 27.14
C ASP A 43 31.60 28.09 26.41
N ASP A 44 30.70 28.90 25.86
CA ASP A 44 29.66 28.48 24.94
C ASP A 44 30.33 28.44 23.57
N ASP A 45 30.96 27.29 23.26
CA ASP A 45 31.27 26.91 21.89
C ASP A 45 29.93 26.42 21.32
N SER A 46 29.03 27.37 21.07
CA SER A 46 27.93 27.15 20.15
C SER A 46 28.62 26.99 18.80
N SER A 47 28.82 25.75 18.37
CA SER A 47 28.81 25.45 16.94
C SER A 47 27.53 26.10 16.43
N ASP A 48 27.66 27.11 15.57
CA ASP A 48 26.60 27.44 14.63
C ASP A 48 26.45 26.19 13.73
N ASP A 49 25.81 25.15 14.25
CA ASP A 49 25.28 24.03 13.49
C ASP A 49 23.97 24.55 12.91
N ASP A 50 24.10 25.35 11.85
CA ASP A 50 22.98 25.55 10.95
C ASP A 50 22.57 24.16 10.44
N PRO A 51 21.27 23.79 10.51
CA PRO A 51 20.82 22.48 10.05
C PRO A 51 21.31 22.22 8.62
N VAL A 52 21.71 20.98 8.35
CA VAL A 52 22.28 20.61 7.06
C VAL A 52 21.18 20.62 6.00
N GLU A 53 21.45 21.33 4.90
CA GLU A 53 20.52 21.40 3.77
C GLU A 53 20.25 20.00 3.23
N LEU A 54 19.00 19.72 2.84
CA LEU A 54 18.71 18.51 2.07
C LEU A 54 19.55 18.53 0.80
N GLU A 55 20.18 17.40 0.49
CA GLU A 55 20.77 17.24 -0.83
C GLU A 55 19.63 17.16 -1.85
N GLY A 56 19.83 17.74 -3.04
CA GLY A 56 18.88 17.53 -4.12
C GLY A 56 18.81 16.05 -4.49
N PRO A 57 17.70 15.56 -5.07
CA PRO A 57 17.55 14.16 -5.42
C PRO A 57 18.72 13.68 -6.27
N ASP A 58 19.31 12.54 -5.89
CA ASP A 58 20.34 11.88 -6.68
C ASP A 58 19.74 11.18 -7.92
N GLU A 59 20.55 10.38 -8.63
CA GLU A 59 20.10 9.67 -9.83
C GLU A 59 18.98 8.66 -9.56
N ARG A 60 18.87 8.18 -8.31
CA ARG A 60 17.84 7.25 -7.84
C ARG A 60 16.69 7.96 -7.10
N GLY A 61 16.69 9.28 -7.07
CA GLY A 61 15.68 10.08 -6.36
C GLY A 61 15.92 10.19 -4.84
N THR A 62 17.02 9.68 -4.30
CA THR A 62 17.34 9.78 -2.87
C THR A 62 17.58 11.24 -2.48
N ILE A 63 16.87 11.71 -1.45
CA ILE A 63 17.00 13.06 -0.87
C ILE A 63 17.63 13.04 0.52
N ASP A 64 17.62 11.90 1.21
CA ASP A 64 18.30 11.68 2.48
C ASP A 64 18.70 10.20 2.63
N ASP A 65 19.99 9.94 2.79
CA ASP A 65 20.60 8.62 3.00
C ASP A 65 20.86 8.32 4.49
N PHE A 66 20.35 9.18 5.39
CA PHE A 66 20.55 9.12 6.83
C PHE A 66 22.01 9.12 7.31
N SER A 67 22.96 9.57 6.48
CA SER A 67 24.37 9.72 6.88
C SER A 67 24.56 10.83 7.94
N ASP A 68 23.65 11.81 8.02
CA ASP A 68 23.68 12.90 9.00
C ASP A 68 22.47 12.88 9.95
N LEU A 69 22.61 12.16 11.07
CA LEU A 69 21.56 12.06 12.08
C LEU A 69 21.35 13.34 12.89
N ASP A 70 22.30 14.29 12.89
CA ASP A 70 22.13 15.56 13.59
C ASP A 70 21.08 16.46 12.90
N ALA A 71 20.71 16.14 11.65
CA ALA A 71 19.60 16.77 10.92
C ALA A 71 18.20 16.34 11.42
N TRP A 72 18.10 15.25 12.19
CA TRP A 72 16.84 14.67 12.65
C TRP A 72 16.63 14.84 14.16
N GLU A 73 15.46 15.35 14.55
CA GLU A 73 15.01 15.43 15.94
C GLU A 73 14.11 14.24 16.29
N VAL A 74 14.47 13.49 17.33
CA VAL A 74 13.60 12.44 17.89
C VAL A 74 12.55 13.09 18.80
N ILE A 75 11.29 12.99 18.39
CA ILE A 75 10.15 13.50 19.15
C ILE A 75 9.65 12.44 20.14
N ASP A 76 9.61 11.19 19.72
CA ASP A 76 9.19 10.05 20.53
C ASP A 76 9.90 8.75 20.10
N GLY A 77 10.11 7.82 21.04
CA GLY A 77 10.87 6.59 20.82
C GLY A 77 12.39 6.79 20.79
N ALA A 78 13.10 5.97 20.02
CA ALA A 78 14.54 6.05 19.82
C ALA A 78 14.93 5.91 18.34
N MET A 79 16.10 6.46 18.00
CA MET A 79 16.72 6.44 16.68
C MET A 79 18.20 6.07 16.84
N THR A 80 18.65 5.00 16.18
CA THR A 80 20.02 4.48 16.30
C THR A 80 20.60 4.14 14.93
N ALA A 81 21.82 4.58 14.64
CA ALA A 81 22.54 4.22 13.41
C ALA A 81 22.90 2.74 13.33
N VAL A 82 22.84 2.17 12.12
CA VAL A 82 23.23 0.78 11.80
C VAL A 82 24.15 0.78 10.57
N GLU A 83 25.38 0.25 10.69
CA GLU A 83 26.40 0.32 9.63
C GLU A 83 26.48 -0.93 8.73
N ASP A 84 25.86 -2.04 9.13
CA ASP A 84 26.02 -3.35 8.46
C ASP A 84 24.90 -3.64 7.43
N GLU A 85 23.79 -2.89 7.46
CA GLU A 85 22.58 -3.08 6.65
C GLU A 85 22.21 -1.75 6.00
N VAL A 86 22.58 -1.52 4.73
CA VAL A 86 22.54 -0.20 4.07
C VAL A 86 22.15 -0.37 2.61
N VAL A 87 21.19 0.42 2.13
CA VAL A 87 20.81 0.54 0.72
C VAL A 87 21.65 1.63 0.04
N THR A 88 21.80 2.78 0.71
CA THR A 88 22.56 3.93 0.20
C THR A 88 23.30 4.66 1.32
N GLY A 89 24.36 5.40 1.00
CA GLY A 89 25.17 6.09 2.01
C GLY A 89 26.08 5.16 2.83
N GLU A 90 26.37 5.55 4.08
CA GLU A 90 27.27 4.85 4.99
C GLU A 90 26.56 4.07 6.12
N GLN A 91 25.27 4.35 6.38
CA GLN A 91 24.50 3.75 7.48
C GLN A 91 22.98 3.83 7.19
N SER A 92 22.22 2.93 7.79
CA SER A 92 20.77 3.03 7.95
C SER A 92 20.40 3.42 9.38
N VAL A 93 19.10 3.51 9.66
CA VAL A 93 18.57 3.95 10.95
C VAL A 93 17.55 2.97 11.49
N LEU A 94 17.78 2.48 12.71
CA LEU A 94 16.80 1.72 13.46
C LEU A 94 15.92 2.67 14.29
N LEU A 95 14.62 2.62 14.04
CA LEU A 95 13.57 3.24 14.84
C LEU A 95 13.02 2.23 15.84
N GLU A 96 13.02 2.58 17.14
CA GLU A 96 12.61 1.67 18.21
C GLU A 96 11.58 2.32 19.15
N ALA A 97 10.43 1.66 19.34
CA ALA A 97 9.51 1.92 20.44
C ALA A 97 9.72 0.87 21.53
N ARG A 98 10.04 1.29 22.76
CA ARG A 98 10.21 0.40 23.93
C ARG A 98 9.56 1.00 25.16
N ASP A 99 8.82 0.23 25.94
CA ASP A 99 8.24 0.65 27.24
C ASP A 99 7.34 1.92 27.19
N HIS A 100 6.03 1.77 26.90
CA HIS A 100 5.01 2.85 26.98
C HIS A 100 5.19 4.02 26.00
N HIS A 101 5.77 3.76 24.84
CA HIS A 101 5.75 4.70 23.73
C HIS A 101 4.58 4.34 22.82
N GLU A 102 3.67 5.29 22.58
CA GLU A 102 2.51 5.12 21.68
C GLU A 102 2.94 5.19 20.20
N GLN A 103 4.14 5.73 19.92
CA GLN A 103 4.74 5.82 18.59
C GLN A 103 6.27 5.95 18.65
N VAL A 104 6.94 5.74 17.51
CA VAL A 104 8.25 6.34 17.22
C VAL A 104 8.04 7.49 16.25
N ARG A 105 8.71 8.63 16.46
CA ARG A 105 8.64 9.77 15.54
C ARG A 105 9.95 10.54 15.50
N ILE A 106 10.46 10.72 14.29
CA ILE A 106 11.58 11.60 13.97
C ILE A 106 11.13 12.72 13.03
N VAL A 107 11.77 13.88 13.13
CA VAL A 107 11.41 15.08 12.37
C VAL A 107 12.67 15.73 11.81
N ARG A 108 12.62 16.09 10.53
CA ARG A 108 13.62 16.94 9.87
C ARG A 108 12.96 18.25 9.44
N GLU A 109 13.41 19.37 10.02
CA GLU A 109 13.03 20.69 9.52
C GLU A 109 13.94 21.10 8.36
N LEU A 110 13.34 21.66 7.32
CA LEU A 110 14.04 22.02 6.09
C LEU A 110 14.50 23.47 6.15
N THR A 111 15.78 23.69 5.85
CA THR A 111 16.39 25.01 5.78
C THR A 111 15.83 25.84 4.63
N GLU A 112 15.56 25.18 3.50
CA GLU A 112 14.90 25.72 2.33
C GLU A 112 13.68 24.84 1.99
N PRO A 113 12.52 25.45 1.65
CA PRO A 113 11.35 24.67 1.29
C PRO A 113 11.58 23.87 0.00
N ILE A 114 11.02 22.66 -0.05
CA ILE A 114 11.01 21.80 -1.23
C ILE A 114 9.63 21.77 -1.88
N ASP A 115 9.61 21.59 -3.19
CA ASP A 115 8.40 21.43 -3.98
C ASP A 115 8.09 19.94 -4.14
N CYS A 116 6.95 19.51 -3.58
CA CYS A 116 6.46 18.14 -3.61
C CYS A 116 5.12 18.01 -4.38
N SER A 117 4.73 19.03 -5.16
CA SER A 117 3.41 19.06 -5.80
C SER A 117 3.20 17.94 -6.83
N ALA A 118 4.28 17.41 -7.40
CA ALA A 118 4.26 16.35 -8.43
C ALA A 118 5.05 15.09 -8.01
N LEU A 119 5.34 14.94 -6.72
CA LEU A 119 6.23 13.90 -6.21
C LEU A 119 5.54 13.05 -5.15
N ASN A 120 5.65 11.74 -5.30
CA ASN A 120 5.41 10.79 -4.22
C ASN A 120 6.69 10.58 -3.39
N LEU A 121 6.57 10.04 -2.18
CA LEU A 121 7.71 9.74 -1.31
C LEU A 121 7.77 8.26 -1.01
N GLY A 122 8.98 7.76 -0.79
CA GLY A 122 9.22 6.43 -0.27
C GLY A 122 10.43 6.43 0.66
N ILE A 123 10.55 5.35 1.42
CA ILE A 123 11.72 5.01 2.22
C ILE A 123 12.03 3.54 1.99
N ALA A 124 13.30 3.16 2.08
CA ALA A 124 13.66 1.76 2.24
C ALA A 124 13.36 1.33 3.67
N VAL A 125 12.78 0.13 3.82
CA VAL A 125 12.30 -0.39 5.11
C VAL A 125 12.62 -1.88 5.27
N ALA A 126 12.91 -2.30 6.49
CA ALA A 126 12.96 -3.70 6.92
C ALA A 126 12.39 -3.82 8.34
N THR A 127 11.70 -4.92 8.62
CA THR A 127 11.02 -5.14 9.89
C THR A 127 10.76 -6.62 10.13
N SER A 128 10.74 -7.04 11.40
CA SER A 128 10.41 -8.41 11.80
C SER A 128 8.93 -8.63 12.12
N GLU A 129 8.09 -7.63 11.91
CA GLU A 129 6.67 -7.69 12.21
C GLU A 129 5.87 -6.80 11.25
N THR A 130 4.55 -6.97 11.21
CA THR A 130 3.72 -6.07 10.39
C THR A 130 3.63 -4.69 11.04
N VAL A 131 4.11 -3.67 10.34
CA VAL A 131 4.01 -2.27 10.77
C VAL A 131 3.39 -1.40 9.68
N THR A 132 2.91 -0.23 10.11
CA THR A 132 2.33 0.78 9.22
C THR A 132 3.10 2.10 9.37
N PRO A 133 4.29 2.22 8.76
CA PRO A 133 5.04 3.47 8.77
C PRO A 133 4.30 4.56 8.01
N ARG A 134 4.56 5.81 8.41
CA ARG A 134 4.05 7.00 7.75
C ARG A 134 5.14 8.02 7.52
N ILE A 135 5.04 8.70 6.38
CA ILE A 135 5.79 9.90 6.06
C ILE A 135 4.78 11.04 6.03
N GLN A 136 5.04 12.14 6.73
CA GLN A 136 4.19 13.32 6.71
C GLN A 136 4.99 14.53 6.29
N LEU A 137 4.46 15.29 5.34
CA LEU A 137 5.03 16.56 4.92
C LEU A 137 4.21 17.70 5.49
N PHE A 138 4.87 18.75 5.96
CA PHE A 138 4.22 19.93 6.52
C PHE A 138 4.64 21.21 5.79
N ASP A 139 3.65 22.04 5.46
CA ASP A 139 3.89 23.40 4.96
C ASP A 139 4.19 24.39 6.10
N GLU A 140 4.39 25.67 5.77
CA GLU A 140 4.71 26.72 6.76
C GLU A 140 3.57 27.02 7.75
N ASP A 141 2.33 26.64 7.42
CA ASP A 141 1.13 26.82 8.23
C ASP A 141 0.79 25.56 9.06
N ASN A 142 1.57 24.48 8.92
CA ASN A 142 1.36 23.15 9.51
C ASN A 142 0.14 22.39 8.96
N ASN A 143 -0.26 22.67 7.73
CA ASN A 143 -1.11 21.74 6.98
C ASN A 143 -0.22 20.61 6.44
N SER A 144 -0.81 19.44 6.23
CA SER A 144 -0.05 18.23 5.92
C SER A 144 -0.65 17.35 4.85
N ILE A 145 0.23 16.58 4.22
CA ILE A 145 -0.09 15.37 3.47
C ILE A 145 0.59 14.19 4.18
N GLU A 146 -0.14 13.08 4.34
CA GLU A 146 0.36 11.83 4.93
C GLU A 146 0.45 10.75 3.86
N PHE A 147 1.62 10.14 3.77
CA PHE A 147 1.91 8.95 3.00
C PHE A 147 2.04 7.75 3.94
N ARG A 148 1.54 6.59 3.52
CA ARG A 148 1.45 5.39 4.34
C ARG A 148 1.76 4.14 3.53
N ALA A 149 2.35 3.16 4.19
CA ALA A 149 2.56 1.82 3.67
C ALA A 149 2.19 0.80 4.75
N THR A 150 1.72 -0.38 4.34
CA THR A 150 1.69 -1.57 5.20
C THR A 150 2.88 -2.45 4.81
N VAL A 151 3.77 -2.66 5.77
CA VAL A 151 5.01 -3.42 5.57
C VAL A 151 4.92 -4.65 6.44
N HIS A 152 4.90 -5.83 5.83
CA HIS A 152 4.96 -7.11 6.53
C HIS A 152 6.41 -7.51 6.83
N GLU A 153 6.62 -8.70 7.39
CA GLU A 153 7.95 -9.18 7.74
C GLU A 153 8.86 -9.21 6.51
N SER A 154 9.99 -8.52 6.60
CA SER A 154 11.04 -8.51 5.58
C SER A 154 12.39 -8.29 6.27
N GLU A 155 13.27 -9.28 6.16
CA GLU A 155 14.65 -9.18 6.69
C GLU A 155 15.53 -8.25 5.84
N ASP A 156 15.15 -8.01 4.58
CA ASP A 156 15.92 -7.19 3.64
C ASP A 156 15.42 -5.75 3.58
N LEU A 157 16.37 -4.81 3.60
CA LEU A 157 16.08 -3.39 3.50
C LEU A 157 15.72 -3.03 2.05
N MET A 158 14.44 -2.84 1.80
CA MET A 158 13.90 -2.66 0.45
C MET A 158 13.15 -1.34 0.31
N ARG A 159 13.33 -0.64 -0.80
CA ARG A 159 12.50 0.52 -1.16
C ARG A 159 11.04 0.11 -1.13
N SER A 160 10.20 0.94 -0.51
CA SER A 160 8.77 0.67 -0.41
C SER A 160 7.95 1.83 -0.92
N HIS A 161 6.83 1.47 -1.53
CA HIS A 161 5.79 2.39 -1.97
C HIS A 161 5.04 2.95 -0.77
N PHE A 162 4.79 4.25 -0.77
CA PHE A 162 3.85 4.85 0.17
C PHE A 162 2.75 5.54 -0.62
N GLY A 163 1.51 5.13 -0.36
CA GLY A 163 0.34 5.78 -0.93
C GLY A 163 -0.08 6.97 -0.10
N VAL A 164 -0.83 7.89 -0.69
CA VAL A 164 -1.36 9.04 0.04
C VAL A 164 -2.57 8.58 0.84
N SER A 165 -2.47 8.59 2.17
CA SER A 165 -3.56 8.17 3.06
C SER A 165 -4.45 9.34 3.51
N SER A 166 -3.91 10.56 3.60
CA SER A 166 -4.72 11.75 3.90
C SER A 166 -4.06 13.05 3.43
N VAL A 167 -4.87 14.06 3.12
CA VAL A 167 -4.41 15.38 2.66
C VAL A 167 -5.24 16.48 3.31
N ASP A 168 -4.58 17.47 3.89
CA ASP A 168 -5.24 18.72 4.26
C ASP A 168 -5.49 19.55 2.99
N THR A 169 -6.76 19.82 2.67
CA THR A 169 -7.19 20.63 1.50
C THR A 169 -6.54 22.03 1.33
N THR A 170 -5.80 22.50 2.34
CA THR A 170 -5.10 23.80 2.30
C THR A 170 -3.58 23.69 2.30
N VAL A 171 -3.02 22.48 2.20
CA VAL A 171 -1.58 22.27 2.18
C VAL A 171 -0.92 22.89 0.94
N ASP A 172 0.15 23.65 1.16
CA ASP A 172 0.98 24.20 0.07
C ASP A 172 2.13 23.23 -0.27
N LEU A 173 1.86 22.30 -1.20
CA LEU A 173 2.85 21.31 -1.64
C LEU A 173 4.05 21.91 -2.37
N GLU A 174 3.96 23.15 -2.89
CA GLU A 174 5.11 23.83 -3.53
C GLU A 174 6.15 24.29 -2.49
N ARG A 175 5.79 24.27 -1.19
CA ARG A 175 6.57 24.86 -0.09
C ARG A 175 6.53 24.01 1.18
N ILE A 176 6.94 22.75 1.07
CA ILE A 176 7.12 21.88 2.23
C ILE A 176 8.31 22.31 3.06
N THR A 177 8.14 22.38 4.38
CA THR A 177 9.13 22.89 5.34
C THR A 177 9.56 21.89 6.41
N ALA A 178 8.85 20.77 6.57
CA ALA A 178 9.26 19.70 7.47
C ALA A 178 8.81 18.33 6.97
N ILE A 179 9.62 17.32 7.28
CA ILE A 179 9.36 15.91 7.00
C ILE A 179 9.33 15.15 8.33
N HIS A 180 8.26 14.41 8.57
CA HIS A 180 8.14 13.54 9.74
C HIS A 180 8.09 12.09 9.28
N ILE A 181 8.84 11.22 9.96
CA ILE A 181 8.73 9.76 9.79
C ILE A 181 8.25 9.20 11.12
N ALA A 182 7.24 8.35 11.09
CA ALA A 182 6.69 7.77 12.30
C ALA A 182 6.09 6.38 12.11
N ILE A 183 5.98 5.65 13.21
CA ILE A 183 5.29 4.35 13.31
C ILE A 183 4.42 4.43 14.54
N PHE A 184 3.14 4.09 14.41
CA PHE A 184 2.24 3.98 15.56
C PHE A 184 2.27 2.55 16.09
N THR A 185 2.42 2.39 17.41
CA THR A 185 2.63 1.06 18.01
C THR A 185 1.55 0.67 19.01
N ASP A 186 0.60 1.57 19.33
CA ASP A 186 -0.46 1.36 20.33
C ASP A 186 0.09 0.80 21.66
N ASP A 187 1.18 1.40 22.17
CA ASP A 187 1.95 0.96 23.37
C ASP A 187 2.66 -0.41 23.23
N SER A 188 2.75 -0.98 22.02
CA SER A 188 3.53 -2.18 21.73
C SER A 188 4.98 -1.84 21.43
N GLU A 189 5.87 -2.82 21.62
CA GLU A 189 7.23 -2.75 21.11
C GLU A 189 7.17 -2.84 19.58
N ALA A 190 7.95 -2.02 18.89
CA ALA A 190 8.11 -2.11 17.43
C ALA A 190 9.51 -1.66 17.04
N GLU A 191 10.06 -2.31 16.02
CA GLU A 191 11.36 -2.03 15.43
C GLU A 191 11.19 -1.89 13.91
N LEU A 192 11.73 -0.81 13.34
CA LEU A 192 11.77 -0.59 11.89
C LEU A 192 13.13 -0.05 11.51
N LEU A 193 13.81 -0.76 10.64
CA LEU A 193 15.01 -0.26 9.98
C LEU A 193 14.55 0.58 8.79
N ILE A 194 15.08 1.80 8.67
CA ILE A 194 14.82 2.71 7.56
C ILE A 194 16.13 3.16 6.92
N ASP A 195 16.07 3.40 5.63
CA ASP A 195 17.13 4.06 4.84
C ASP A 195 16.50 4.76 3.63
N ASP A 196 17.31 5.48 2.85
CA ASP A 196 16.99 5.92 1.50
C ASP A 196 15.62 6.61 1.39
N LEU A 197 15.47 7.76 2.04
CA LEU A 197 14.31 8.63 1.82
C LEU A 197 14.42 9.18 0.41
N HIS A 198 13.46 8.84 -0.44
CA HIS A 198 13.49 9.13 -1.86
C HIS A 198 12.18 9.71 -2.36
N ILE A 199 12.27 10.44 -3.46
CA ILE A 199 11.13 10.99 -4.18
C ILE A 199 10.89 10.21 -5.47
N LEU A 200 9.62 10.09 -5.86
CA LEU A 200 9.18 9.42 -7.07
C LEU A 200 8.30 10.34 -7.89
N PRO A 201 8.50 10.45 -9.21
CA PRO A 201 7.56 11.18 -10.04
C PRO A 201 6.19 10.50 -9.97
N ARG A 202 5.13 11.30 -9.85
CA ARG A 202 3.77 10.84 -10.15
C ARG A 202 3.52 10.98 -11.65
N VAL A 203 2.65 10.12 -12.18
CA VAL A 203 2.02 10.35 -13.48
C VAL A 203 1.21 11.64 -13.37
N ASP A 204 1.34 12.54 -14.36
CA ASP A 204 0.68 13.85 -14.32
C ASP A 204 -0.85 13.72 -14.32
N ASP A 205 -1.38 12.79 -15.13
CA ASP A 205 -2.79 12.44 -15.18
C ASP A 205 -3.10 11.34 -14.15
N GLY A 206 -4.29 11.39 -13.53
CA GLY A 206 -4.72 10.38 -12.58
C GLY A 206 -5.18 9.11 -13.29
N VAL A 207 -4.64 7.96 -12.88
CA VAL A 207 -4.90 6.65 -13.48
C VAL A 207 -5.54 5.71 -12.47
N ILE A 208 -6.60 5.04 -12.90
CA ILE A 208 -7.29 3.99 -12.14
C ILE A 208 -7.04 2.64 -12.81
N VAL A 209 -6.68 1.64 -12.01
CA VAL A 209 -6.57 0.24 -12.45
C VAL A 209 -7.56 -0.59 -11.66
N LEU A 210 -8.33 -1.43 -12.34
CA LEU A 210 -9.37 -2.27 -11.76
C LEU A 210 -8.94 -3.73 -11.74
N GLN A 211 -9.12 -4.39 -10.61
CA GLN A 211 -8.70 -5.76 -10.38
C GLN A 211 -9.79 -6.57 -9.67
N PHE A 212 -9.81 -7.87 -9.92
CA PHE A 212 -10.61 -8.85 -9.20
C PHE A 212 -9.74 -10.00 -8.71
N ASP A 213 -9.99 -10.49 -7.51
CA ASP A 213 -9.29 -11.64 -6.93
C ASP A 213 -10.22 -12.82 -6.68
N GLY A 214 -9.66 -14.03 -6.72
CA GLY A 214 -10.28 -15.23 -6.15
C GLY A 214 -11.15 -16.04 -7.11
N ALA A 215 -11.29 -15.59 -8.35
CA ALA A 215 -12.00 -16.30 -9.42
C ALA A 215 -13.47 -16.66 -9.10
N HIS A 216 -14.20 -15.82 -8.37
CA HIS A 216 -15.62 -16.06 -8.07
C HIS A 216 -16.52 -15.89 -9.30
N GLU A 217 -17.53 -16.75 -9.48
CA GLU A 217 -18.49 -16.68 -10.62
C GLU A 217 -19.17 -15.30 -10.71
N SER A 218 -19.48 -14.67 -9.57
CA SER A 218 -20.05 -13.31 -9.51
C SER A 218 -19.22 -12.24 -10.24
N ILE A 219 -17.93 -12.48 -10.49
CA ILE A 219 -17.10 -11.60 -11.31
C ILE A 219 -17.58 -11.62 -12.77
N ALA A 220 -17.94 -12.77 -13.33
CA ALA A 220 -18.50 -12.87 -14.69
C ALA A 220 -19.93 -12.32 -14.74
N ASP A 221 -20.78 -12.76 -13.82
CA ASP A 221 -22.20 -12.38 -13.83
C ASP A 221 -22.43 -10.89 -13.62
N GLU A 222 -21.74 -10.30 -12.64
CA GLU A 222 -22.00 -8.93 -12.20
C GLU A 222 -20.83 -8.00 -12.56
N GLY A 223 -19.60 -8.34 -12.17
CA GLY A 223 -18.42 -7.48 -12.33
C GLY A 223 -18.14 -7.13 -13.79
N PHE A 224 -18.03 -8.15 -14.64
CA PHE A 224 -17.77 -8.04 -16.06
C PHE A 224 -18.92 -7.32 -16.78
N SER A 225 -20.17 -7.72 -16.50
CA SER A 225 -21.38 -7.07 -17.02
C SER A 225 -21.39 -5.55 -16.78
N ILE A 226 -21.01 -5.11 -15.57
CA ILE A 226 -20.97 -3.69 -15.21
C ILE A 226 -19.85 -2.96 -15.97
N LEU A 227 -18.64 -3.52 -16.00
CA LEU A 227 -17.50 -2.87 -16.66
C LEU A 227 -17.63 -2.83 -18.19
N GLU A 228 -18.32 -3.80 -18.80
CA GLU A 228 -18.69 -3.75 -20.21
C GLU A 228 -19.59 -2.54 -20.54
N GLU A 229 -20.42 -2.06 -19.61
CA GLU A 229 -21.25 -0.87 -19.85
C GLU A 229 -20.39 0.40 -20.05
N TYR A 230 -19.21 0.42 -19.43
CA TYR A 230 -18.26 1.55 -19.43
C TYR A 230 -17.08 1.36 -20.38
N ASP A 231 -16.90 0.18 -20.99
CA ASP A 231 -15.73 -0.18 -21.82
C ASP A 231 -14.42 -0.12 -21.01
N TYR A 232 -14.47 -0.50 -19.73
CA TYR A 232 -13.31 -0.45 -18.83
C TYR A 232 -12.50 -1.74 -18.87
N PRO A 233 -11.17 -1.66 -19.06
CA PRO A 233 -10.29 -2.82 -18.88
C PRO A 233 -10.15 -3.16 -17.39
N ALA A 234 -9.96 -4.45 -17.10
CA ALA A 234 -9.60 -4.90 -15.76
C ALA A 234 -8.65 -6.10 -15.81
N THR A 235 -8.21 -6.54 -14.64
CA THR A 235 -7.41 -7.75 -14.45
C THR A 235 -8.12 -8.68 -13.48
N VAL A 236 -8.29 -9.95 -13.85
CA VAL A 236 -8.74 -10.99 -12.93
C VAL A 236 -7.53 -11.82 -12.49
N PHE A 237 -7.32 -11.93 -11.19
CA PHE A 237 -6.32 -12.80 -10.58
C PHE A 237 -7.00 -14.08 -10.11
N VAL A 238 -6.62 -15.20 -10.71
CA VAL A 238 -7.27 -16.50 -10.50
C VAL A 238 -6.36 -17.49 -9.78
N PRO A 239 -6.87 -18.20 -8.76
CA PRO A 239 -6.27 -19.44 -8.30
C PRO A 239 -6.42 -20.50 -9.40
N THR A 240 -5.33 -20.90 -10.04
CA THR A 240 -5.39 -21.70 -11.27
C THR A 240 -6.01 -23.10 -11.06
N GLU A 241 -5.89 -23.70 -9.86
CA GLU A 241 -6.53 -24.98 -9.54
C GLU A 241 -8.05 -24.88 -9.28
N LEU A 242 -8.60 -23.67 -9.14
CA LEU A 242 -10.02 -23.46 -8.85
C LEU A 242 -10.85 -23.17 -10.10
N ILE A 243 -10.22 -23.02 -11.27
CA ILE A 243 -10.92 -22.80 -12.53
C ILE A 243 -11.62 -24.09 -12.95
N LEU A 244 -12.90 -23.97 -13.30
CA LEU A 244 -13.74 -25.09 -13.70
C LEU A 244 -13.55 -25.37 -15.21
N GLU A 245 -13.26 -26.62 -15.56
CA GLU A 245 -13.27 -27.06 -16.96
C GLU A 245 -14.68 -26.91 -17.54
N ASP A 246 -14.80 -26.52 -18.82
CA ASP A 246 -16.09 -26.46 -19.49
C ASP A 246 -16.77 -27.84 -19.43
N ASP A 247 -17.98 -27.90 -18.86
CA ASP A 247 -18.82 -29.10 -18.85
C ASP A 247 -19.24 -29.48 -20.28
N ASP A 248 -18.35 -30.17 -21.00
CA ASP A 248 -18.63 -30.77 -22.31
C ASP A 248 -19.43 -32.09 -22.17
N ASP A 249 -19.89 -32.43 -20.96
CA ASP A 249 -20.70 -33.60 -20.66
C ASP A 249 -22.21 -33.30 -20.73
N ASP A 250 -22.61 -32.91 -21.95
CA ASP A 250 -23.89 -33.29 -22.57
C ASP A 250 -23.91 -34.84 -22.81
N ASP A 251 -23.41 -35.63 -21.85
CA ASP A 251 -23.60 -37.07 -21.77
C ASP A 251 -25.04 -37.28 -21.30
N ASP A 252 -25.94 -37.09 -22.27
CA ASP A 252 -27.19 -37.81 -22.47
C ASP A 252 -26.93 -39.34 -22.36
N ASP A 253 -26.48 -39.84 -21.20
CA ASP A 253 -26.60 -41.24 -20.79
C ASP A 253 -28.04 -41.47 -20.32
N ASP A 254 -28.92 -41.20 -21.27
CA ASP A 254 -30.33 -41.53 -21.36
C ASP A 254 -30.46 -43.05 -21.57
N ASP A 255 -29.90 -43.87 -20.67
CA ASP A 255 -29.99 -45.34 -20.67
C ASP A 255 -29.65 -45.94 -19.28
N ASP A 256 -30.60 -45.98 -18.35
CA ASP A 256 -31.22 -47.24 -17.92
C ASP A 256 -32.09 -47.09 -16.65
N ASP A 257 -33.32 -47.60 -16.77
CA ASP A 257 -34.25 -47.91 -15.70
C ASP A 257 -33.58 -48.72 -14.54
N ASP A 258 -33.80 -48.33 -13.27
CA ASP A 258 -34.44 -49.17 -12.24
C ASP A 258 -34.27 -48.59 -10.82
N ASP A 259 -35.42 -48.43 -10.14
CA ASP A 259 -35.69 -48.61 -8.70
C ASP A 259 -34.49 -48.67 -7.71
N ASP A 260 -34.41 -47.73 -6.76
CA ASP A 260 -34.74 -47.95 -5.33
C ASP A 260 -34.28 -46.77 -4.44
N ASP A 261 -35.08 -46.59 -3.38
CA ASP A 261 -34.96 -45.74 -2.18
C ASP A 261 -33.56 -45.33 -1.65
N ASP A 262 -33.59 -44.21 -0.90
CA ASP A 262 -32.70 -43.78 0.20
C ASP A 262 -31.35 -43.14 -0.20
N ASP A 263 -31.30 -41.81 -0.27
CA ASP A 263 -30.74 -40.92 0.76
C ASP A 263 -30.71 -39.48 0.17
N ASP A 264 -31.52 -38.57 0.73
CA ASP A 264 -31.36 -37.12 0.55
C ASP A 264 -30.09 -36.73 1.33
N ASP A 265 -28.91 -36.94 0.74
CA ASP A 265 -27.72 -36.18 1.06
C ASP A 265 -27.67 -35.03 0.03
N ASP A 266 -28.26 -33.89 0.41
CA ASP A 266 -28.06 -32.58 -0.21
C ASP A 266 -26.56 -32.21 -0.04
N ASP A 267 -25.66 -32.66 -0.92
CA ASP A 267 -24.22 -32.34 -0.85
C ASP A 267 -23.54 -32.35 -2.25
N ASP A 268 -24.24 -31.94 -3.32
CA ASP A 268 -23.64 -31.73 -4.66
C ASP A 268 -24.25 -30.47 -5.33
N GLU A 269 -24.20 -29.32 -4.64
CA GLU A 269 -24.26 -27.97 -5.26
C GLU A 269 -22.85 -27.34 -5.08
N GLU A 270 -21.84 -27.88 -5.78
CA GLU A 270 -20.57 -27.16 -6.06
C GLU A 270 -20.51 -26.80 -7.56
N GLU A 271 -21.66 -26.55 -8.18
CA GLU A 271 -21.78 -25.84 -9.46
C GLU A 271 -22.09 -24.37 -9.12
N GLY A 272 -21.20 -23.43 -9.47
CA GLY A 272 -21.46 -21.99 -9.39
C GLY A 272 -20.73 -21.17 -8.30
N ASP A 273 -19.56 -21.59 -7.83
CA ASP A 273 -18.76 -20.76 -6.89
C ASP A 273 -17.55 -20.09 -7.56
N PHE A 274 -17.05 -20.66 -8.67
CA PHE A 274 -15.83 -20.22 -9.36
C PHE A 274 -16.02 -20.06 -10.87
N LEU A 275 -15.15 -19.27 -11.50
CA LEU A 275 -15.10 -19.04 -12.94
C LEU A 275 -14.76 -20.32 -13.72
N THR A 276 -15.30 -20.40 -14.93
CA THR A 276 -15.03 -21.44 -15.92
C THR A 276 -13.94 -21.00 -16.91
N GLU A 277 -13.42 -21.95 -17.71
CA GLU A 277 -12.54 -21.62 -18.84
C GLU A 277 -13.25 -20.71 -19.87
N GLU A 278 -14.54 -20.93 -20.17
CA GLU A 278 -15.34 -20.05 -21.05
C GLU A 278 -15.40 -18.61 -20.52
N ASP A 279 -15.55 -18.39 -19.20
CA ASP A 279 -15.55 -17.05 -18.61
C ASP A 279 -14.20 -16.33 -18.83
N LEU A 280 -13.09 -17.07 -18.66
CA LEU A 280 -11.75 -16.51 -18.87
C LEU A 280 -11.48 -16.18 -20.34
N GLU A 281 -11.96 -17.01 -21.29
CA GLU A 281 -11.89 -16.70 -22.72
C GLU A 281 -12.71 -15.43 -23.04
N GLU A 282 -13.89 -15.27 -22.44
CA GLU A 282 -14.73 -14.07 -22.62
C GLU A 282 -14.03 -12.81 -22.09
N PHE A 283 -13.37 -12.90 -20.93
CA PHE A 283 -12.60 -11.79 -20.37
C PHE A 283 -11.42 -11.39 -21.26
N ASP A 284 -10.62 -12.35 -21.74
CA ASP A 284 -9.48 -12.08 -22.64
C ASP A 284 -9.95 -11.47 -23.98
N ASP A 285 -11.03 -11.99 -24.57
CA ASP A 285 -11.61 -11.46 -25.81
C ASP A 285 -12.13 -10.01 -25.65
N ALA A 286 -12.55 -9.64 -24.44
CA ALA A 286 -12.93 -8.27 -24.08
C ALA A 286 -11.74 -7.37 -23.73
N GLY A 287 -10.52 -7.92 -23.70
CA GLY A 287 -9.29 -7.19 -23.42
C GLY A 287 -8.95 -7.05 -21.94
N TRP A 288 -9.56 -7.86 -21.08
CA TRP A 288 -9.11 -8.01 -19.70
C TRP A 288 -7.83 -8.86 -19.65
N THR A 289 -7.07 -8.70 -18.58
CA THR A 289 -5.89 -9.53 -18.32
C THR A 289 -6.26 -10.65 -17.34
N VAL A 290 -5.97 -11.90 -17.68
CA VAL A 290 -6.10 -13.06 -16.78
C VAL A 290 -4.72 -13.34 -16.17
N ALA A 291 -4.59 -13.23 -14.85
CA ALA A 291 -3.32 -13.31 -14.12
C ALA A 291 -3.42 -14.23 -12.88
N SER A 292 -2.31 -14.48 -12.19
CA SER A 292 -2.26 -15.49 -11.12
C SER A 292 -2.65 -14.94 -9.74
N HIS A 293 -3.45 -15.69 -8.98
CA HIS A 293 -3.64 -15.52 -7.54
C HIS A 293 -3.02 -16.69 -6.75
N GLY A 294 -1.89 -17.21 -7.27
CA GLY A 294 -1.33 -18.50 -6.88
C GLY A 294 -2.06 -19.68 -7.51
N GLU A 295 -1.71 -20.89 -7.10
CA GLU A 295 -2.37 -22.11 -7.57
C GLU A 295 -3.68 -22.36 -6.81
N THR A 296 -3.62 -22.24 -5.48
CA THR A 296 -4.70 -22.67 -4.57
C THR A 296 -5.43 -21.52 -3.87
N GLY A 297 -4.94 -20.28 -4.01
CA GLY A 297 -5.43 -19.13 -3.25
C GLY A 297 -5.04 -19.12 -1.77
N GLU A 298 -4.17 -20.04 -1.33
CA GLU A 298 -3.60 -20.04 0.03
C GLU A 298 -2.67 -18.82 0.22
N ALA A 299 -2.64 -18.26 1.44
CA ALA A 299 -1.80 -17.12 1.74
C ALA A 299 -0.32 -17.47 1.61
N PHE A 300 0.45 -16.66 0.87
CA PHE A 300 1.83 -16.98 0.53
C PHE A 300 2.76 -17.02 1.77
N ASP A 301 2.43 -16.30 2.83
CA ASP A 301 3.14 -16.36 4.13
C ASP A 301 2.83 -17.63 4.95
N GLU A 302 1.96 -18.51 4.45
CA GLU A 302 1.64 -19.81 5.04
C GLU A 302 2.26 -21.00 4.28
N ILE A 303 2.87 -20.74 3.10
CA ILE A 303 3.48 -21.74 2.20
C ILE A 303 5.02 -21.75 2.39
N ASP A 304 5.65 -22.93 2.27
CA ASP A 304 7.12 -23.02 2.29
C ASP A 304 7.71 -22.41 1.00
N ALA A 305 8.86 -21.71 1.10
CA ALA A 305 9.46 -20.98 -0.02
C ALA A 305 9.68 -21.83 -1.28
N ASP A 306 10.17 -23.06 -1.12
CA ASP A 306 10.42 -23.96 -2.26
C ASP A 306 9.08 -24.37 -2.92
N ASP A 307 8.05 -24.62 -2.10
CA ASP A 307 6.72 -25.00 -2.59
C ASP A 307 6.01 -23.81 -3.24
N LEU A 308 6.13 -22.59 -2.69
CA LEU A 308 5.56 -21.37 -3.26
C LEU A 308 6.19 -21.03 -4.62
N THR A 309 7.51 -21.21 -4.75
CA THR A 309 8.17 -21.00 -6.04
C THR A 309 7.64 -21.97 -7.10
N GLU A 310 7.47 -23.24 -6.75
CA GLU A 310 6.87 -24.25 -7.66
C GLU A 310 5.43 -23.86 -8.03
N GLN A 311 4.61 -23.42 -7.06
CA GLN A 311 3.24 -22.95 -7.35
C GLN A 311 3.19 -21.73 -8.28
N LEU A 312 4.11 -20.77 -8.13
CA LEU A 312 4.17 -19.59 -9.00
C LEU A 312 4.63 -19.97 -10.42
N GLU A 313 5.63 -20.86 -10.55
CA GLU A 313 6.10 -21.37 -11.84
C GLU A 313 5.01 -22.19 -12.55
N ASP A 314 4.29 -23.06 -11.82
CA ASP A 314 3.22 -23.89 -12.36
C ASP A 314 2.01 -23.04 -12.80
N ALA A 315 1.62 -22.03 -12.01
CA ALA A 315 0.57 -21.09 -12.39
C ALA A 315 0.95 -20.25 -13.63
N GLN A 316 2.23 -19.85 -13.74
CA GLN A 316 2.73 -19.17 -14.94
C GLN A 316 2.69 -20.08 -16.17
N GLU A 317 3.13 -21.35 -16.06
CA GLU A 317 3.07 -22.33 -17.16
C GLU A 317 1.61 -22.57 -17.59
N TRP A 318 0.68 -22.68 -16.64
CA TRP A 318 -0.75 -22.83 -16.94
C TRP A 318 -1.31 -21.63 -17.73
N LEU A 319 -1.04 -20.40 -17.26
CA LEU A 319 -1.47 -19.18 -17.96
C LEU A 319 -0.92 -19.12 -19.40
N GLU A 320 0.35 -19.47 -19.59
CA GLU A 320 0.96 -19.51 -20.92
C GLU A 320 0.33 -20.59 -21.83
N ASP A 321 0.05 -21.78 -21.29
CA ASP A 321 -0.53 -22.90 -22.04
C ASP A 321 -1.98 -22.63 -22.48
N GLU A 322 -2.76 -21.95 -21.63
CA GLU A 322 -4.15 -21.53 -21.93
C GLU A 322 -4.23 -20.27 -22.81
N GLY A 323 -3.11 -19.59 -23.04
CA GLY A 323 -3.00 -18.46 -23.98
C GLY A 323 -3.02 -17.08 -23.34
N TYR A 324 -3.02 -17.00 -22.01
CA TYR A 324 -2.98 -15.77 -21.21
C TYR A 324 -1.54 -15.26 -20.99
N GLU A 325 -0.70 -15.31 -22.04
CA GLU A 325 0.74 -14.94 -21.98
C GLU A 325 0.96 -13.52 -21.43
N ASP A 326 0.04 -12.58 -21.70
CA ASP A 326 0.13 -11.19 -21.26
C ASP A 326 -0.07 -11.04 -19.73
N GLY A 327 -0.77 -11.98 -19.08
CA GLY A 327 -1.05 -11.97 -17.65
C GLY A 327 -0.10 -12.82 -16.80
N ALA A 328 0.64 -13.74 -17.42
CA ALA A 328 1.56 -14.68 -16.79
C ALA A 328 2.74 -14.03 -16.03
N ALA A 329 2.94 -12.72 -16.23
CA ALA A 329 3.96 -11.92 -15.55
C ALA A 329 3.45 -11.23 -14.27
N TYR A 330 2.18 -11.37 -13.92
CA TYR A 330 1.54 -10.68 -12.81
C TYR A 330 0.97 -11.64 -11.76
N VAL A 331 1.10 -11.27 -10.49
CA VAL A 331 0.48 -12.00 -9.39
C VAL A 331 -0.16 -11.06 -8.36
N SER A 332 -1.21 -11.53 -7.72
CA SER A 332 -1.85 -10.86 -6.60
C SER A 332 -1.64 -11.70 -5.34
N TYR A 333 -1.08 -11.11 -4.27
CA TYR A 333 -0.90 -11.83 -3.01
C TYR A 333 -2.26 -12.12 -2.36
N PRO A 334 -2.59 -13.39 -2.07
CA PRO A 334 -3.80 -13.71 -1.33
C PRO A 334 -3.80 -13.05 0.05
N ASN A 335 -4.91 -12.41 0.41
CA ASN A 335 -5.06 -11.55 1.60
C ASN A 335 -4.10 -10.33 1.66
N GLY A 336 -3.37 -10.05 0.57
CA GLY A 336 -2.36 -9.01 0.49
C GLY A 336 -1.20 -9.17 1.47
N ARG A 337 -0.94 -10.39 1.94
CA ARG A 337 0.11 -10.71 2.91
C ARG A 337 1.33 -11.33 2.24
N TYR A 338 2.49 -11.01 2.79
CA TYR A 338 3.77 -11.53 2.38
C TYR A 338 4.73 -11.60 3.58
N ASP A 339 5.83 -12.29 3.37
CA ASP A 339 6.99 -12.41 4.25
C ASP A 339 8.27 -12.38 3.41
N THR A 340 9.44 -12.52 4.04
CA THR A 340 10.72 -12.50 3.31
C THR A 340 10.78 -13.59 2.23
N ALA A 341 10.33 -14.81 2.54
CA ALA A 341 10.40 -15.94 1.64
C ALA A 341 9.51 -15.76 0.39
N SER A 342 8.30 -15.24 0.59
CA SER A 342 7.38 -14.99 -0.52
C SER A 342 7.76 -13.80 -1.37
N LEU A 343 8.44 -12.79 -0.82
CA LEU A 343 9.06 -11.72 -1.61
C LEU A 343 10.19 -12.25 -2.51
N GLU A 344 11.05 -13.13 -1.97
CA GLU A 344 12.12 -13.78 -2.76
C GLU A 344 11.54 -14.63 -3.90
N ALA A 345 10.54 -15.47 -3.61
CA ALA A 345 9.89 -16.33 -4.62
C ALA A 345 9.23 -15.50 -5.74
N VAL A 346 8.53 -14.42 -5.38
CA VAL A 346 7.90 -13.51 -6.34
C VAL A 346 8.95 -12.79 -7.19
N ALA A 347 10.02 -12.27 -6.58
CA ALA A 347 11.08 -11.55 -7.30
C ALA A 347 11.77 -12.41 -8.37
N ASP A 348 11.86 -13.73 -8.15
CA ASP A 348 12.49 -14.67 -9.07
C ASP A 348 11.56 -15.14 -10.22
N THR A 349 10.24 -14.97 -10.08
CA THR A 349 9.25 -15.65 -10.95
C THR A 349 8.38 -14.70 -11.78
N VAL A 350 7.99 -13.55 -11.22
CA VAL A 350 7.02 -12.62 -11.85
C VAL A 350 7.59 -11.21 -11.97
N ASP A 351 7.05 -10.43 -12.92
CA ASP A 351 7.53 -9.07 -13.19
C ASP A 351 6.90 -8.03 -12.27
N LEU A 352 5.66 -8.26 -11.80
CA LEU A 352 4.95 -7.34 -10.90
C LEU A 352 3.93 -8.08 -10.05
N ALA A 353 3.96 -7.83 -8.74
CA ALA A 353 3.06 -8.42 -7.77
C ALA A 353 2.30 -7.36 -6.98
N PHE A 354 1.06 -7.64 -6.58
CA PHE A 354 0.20 -6.69 -5.88
C PHE A 354 -0.11 -7.09 -4.45
N ALA A 355 0.02 -6.14 -3.52
CA ALA A 355 -0.24 -6.32 -2.09
C ALA A 355 -1.08 -5.16 -1.51
N SER A 356 -1.64 -5.35 -0.31
CA SER A 356 -2.48 -4.34 0.34
C SER A 356 -1.72 -3.04 0.60
N GLY A 357 -2.33 -1.90 0.27
CA GLY A 357 -1.78 -0.60 0.61
C GLY A 357 -2.72 0.58 0.37
N ASP A 358 -2.15 1.77 0.25
CA ASP A 358 -2.86 3.05 0.13
C ASP A 358 -2.92 3.52 -1.36
N PRO A 359 -3.80 4.48 -1.72
CA PRO A 359 -3.98 4.93 -3.11
C PRO A 359 -2.88 5.93 -3.56
N VAL A 360 -2.98 6.43 -4.79
CA VAL A 360 -2.16 7.54 -5.34
C VAL A 360 -0.66 7.22 -5.32
N GLN A 361 -0.32 6.11 -5.98
CA GLN A 361 1.04 5.62 -6.14
C GLN A 361 1.83 6.39 -7.20
N GLY A 362 3.15 6.35 -7.06
CA GLY A 362 4.10 6.88 -8.05
C GLY A 362 4.57 5.77 -8.99
N ALA A 363 5.69 6.02 -9.68
CA ALA A 363 6.37 5.00 -10.48
C ALA A 363 6.71 3.74 -9.65
N VAL A 364 6.78 2.58 -10.30
CA VAL A 364 7.09 1.31 -9.65
C VAL A 364 8.52 1.31 -9.09
N VAL A 365 8.69 1.35 -7.76
CA VAL A 365 10.01 1.19 -7.10
C VAL A 365 10.35 -0.22 -6.68
N ASP A 366 9.33 -0.99 -6.32
CA ASP A 366 9.46 -2.37 -5.90
C ASP A 366 8.40 -3.20 -6.63
N PRO A 367 8.81 -4.00 -7.63
CA PRO A 367 7.87 -4.81 -8.39
C PRO A 367 7.24 -5.92 -7.55
N THR A 368 7.81 -6.30 -6.42
CA THR A 368 7.34 -7.48 -5.69
C THR A 368 6.15 -7.19 -4.78
N ARG A 369 5.66 -5.95 -4.68
CA ARG A 369 4.53 -5.57 -3.79
C ARG A 369 3.96 -4.20 -4.13
N TYR A 370 3.51 -4.02 -5.37
CA TYR A 370 2.83 -2.80 -5.77
C TYR A 370 1.49 -2.63 -5.01
N PRO A 371 1.20 -1.46 -4.43
CA PRO A 371 0.03 -1.28 -3.59
C PRO A 371 -1.29 -1.29 -4.36
N ARG A 372 -2.32 -1.82 -3.69
CA ARG A 372 -3.72 -1.72 -4.11
C ARG A 372 -4.66 -1.62 -2.91
N VAL A 373 -5.80 -1.00 -3.15
CA VAL A 373 -6.88 -0.85 -2.17
C VAL A 373 -7.91 -1.94 -2.40
N PHE A 374 -8.08 -2.83 -1.41
CA PHE A 374 -8.99 -3.96 -1.49
C PHE A 374 -10.35 -3.62 -0.89
N ASP A 375 -11.42 -3.85 -1.66
CA ASP A 375 -12.82 -3.70 -1.25
C ASP A 375 -13.14 -2.39 -0.51
N PRO A 376 -12.81 -1.21 -1.08
CA PRO A 376 -13.08 0.06 -0.41
C PRO A 376 -14.58 0.25 -0.17
N ALA A 377 -14.91 0.93 0.92
CA ALA A 377 -16.25 1.51 1.07
C ALA A 377 -16.43 2.63 0.02
N VAL A 378 -17.68 2.88 -0.40
CA VAL A 378 -17.98 3.89 -1.42
C VAL A 378 -17.45 5.29 -1.05
N ASP A 379 -17.63 5.70 0.21
CA ASP A 379 -17.13 7.01 0.68
C ASP A 379 -15.58 7.09 0.59
N ASP A 380 -14.89 5.98 0.88
CA ASP A 380 -13.42 5.92 0.79
C ASP A 380 -12.98 5.90 -0.68
N ALA A 381 -13.67 5.14 -1.54
CA ALA A 381 -13.39 5.10 -2.98
C ALA A 381 -13.58 6.48 -3.63
N GLU A 382 -14.64 7.22 -3.27
CA GLU A 382 -14.86 8.59 -3.74
C GLU A 382 -13.70 9.52 -3.33
N GLU A 383 -13.24 9.43 -2.08
CA GLU A 383 -12.08 10.19 -1.60
C GLU A 383 -10.80 9.82 -2.37
N TYR A 384 -10.62 8.54 -2.71
CA TYR A 384 -9.47 8.09 -3.48
C TYR A 384 -9.50 8.54 -4.94
N LEU A 385 -10.68 8.58 -5.57
CA LEU A 385 -10.86 9.14 -6.92
C LEU A 385 -10.55 10.64 -6.95
N GLU A 386 -11.17 11.43 -6.05
CA GLU A 386 -10.91 12.89 -5.93
C GLU A 386 -9.41 13.15 -5.72
N ARG A 387 -8.77 12.38 -4.84
CA ARG A 387 -7.35 12.54 -4.55
C ARG A 387 -6.45 12.16 -5.73
N THR A 388 -6.83 11.14 -6.51
CA THR A 388 -6.09 10.71 -7.70
C THR A 388 -6.21 11.75 -8.82
N GLU A 389 -7.38 12.37 -8.97
CA GLU A 389 -7.57 13.52 -9.86
C GLU A 389 -6.66 14.69 -9.42
N GLU A 390 -6.74 15.09 -8.15
CA GLU A 390 -6.08 16.30 -7.65
C GLU A 390 -4.55 16.20 -7.67
N LEU A 391 -4.01 15.01 -7.39
CA LEU A 391 -2.56 14.80 -7.21
C LEU A 391 -1.89 14.12 -8.42
N GLY A 392 -2.64 13.51 -9.32
CA GLY A 392 -2.15 12.55 -10.31
C GLY A 392 -1.65 11.25 -9.66
N GLY A 393 -1.08 10.35 -10.45
CA GLY A 393 -0.59 9.05 -9.99
C GLY A 393 -1.59 7.91 -10.20
N VAL A 394 -1.30 6.75 -9.61
CA VAL A 394 -2.04 5.50 -9.87
C VAL A 394 -2.79 5.04 -8.63
N THR A 395 -4.09 4.79 -8.76
CA THR A 395 -4.88 4.10 -7.73
C THR A 395 -5.39 2.78 -8.28
N VAL A 396 -5.03 1.69 -7.60
CA VAL A 396 -5.46 0.33 -7.97
C VAL A 396 -6.58 -0.09 -7.02
N PHE A 397 -7.77 -0.35 -7.57
CA PHE A 397 -8.88 -0.94 -6.84
C PHE A 397 -8.93 -2.45 -7.10
N ALA A 398 -9.05 -3.22 -6.02
CA ALA A 398 -9.26 -4.66 -6.10
C ALA A 398 -10.55 -5.05 -5.38
N TYR A 399 -11.27 -6.02 -5.93
CA TYR A 399 -12.51 -6.55 -5.39
C TYR A 399 -12.47 -8.07 -5.32
N GLY A 400 -13.07 -8.67 -4.30
CA GLY A 400 -13.30 -10.12 -4.23
C GLY A 400 -14.64 -10.53 -4.84
N SER A 401 -15.33 -11.47 -4.18
CA SER A 401 -16.70 -11.87 -4.51
C SER A 401 -17.68 -10.70 -4.45
N LEU A 402 -18.57 -10.63 -5.45
CA LEU A 402 -19.68 -9.68 -5.57
C LEU A 402 -21.05 -10.34 -5.30
N GLU A 403 -21.08 -11.55 -4.74
CA GLU A 403 -22.34 -12.27 -4.45
C GLU A 403 -23.18 -11.58 -3.36
N ASP A 404 -22.52 -10.86 -2.46
CA ASP A 404 -23.19 -10.10 -1.40
C ASP A 404 -23.78 -8.78 -1.95
N GLU A 405 -25.05 -8.51 -1.65
CA GLU A 405 -25.76 -7.30 -2.12
C GLU A 405 -25.04 -6.01 -1.71
N ASP A 406 -24.42 -5.97 -0.51
CA ASP A 406 -23.66 -4.79 -0.08
C ASP A 406 -22.31 -4.70 -0.83
N ALA A 407 -21.72 -5.81 -1.29
CA ALA A 407 -20.52 -5.80 -2.13
C ALA A 407 -20.82 -5.31 -3.55
N LEU A 408 -21.88 -5.83 -4.16
CA LEU A 408 -22.33 -5.41 -5.47
C LEU A 408 -22.73 -3.92 -5.48
N GLU A 409 -23.54 -3.46 -4.52
CA GLU A 409 -23.94 -2.05 -4.43
C GLU A 409 -22.72 -1.13 -4.28
N ARG A 410 -21.72 -1.52 -3.47
CA ARG A 410 -20.47 -0.75 -3.34
C ARG A 410 -19.70 -0.66 -4.66
N PHE A 411 -19.58 -1.77 -5.38
CA PHE A 411 -18.88 -1.81 -6.65
C PHE A 411 -19.60 -0.96 -7.70
N GLU A 412 -20.91 -1.14 -7.88
CA GLU A 412 -21.75 -0.34 -8.79
C GLU A 412 -21.64 1.16 -8.51
N GLU A 413 -21.77 1.59 -7.25
CA GLU A 413 -21.70 3.01 -6.87
C GLU A 413 -20.30 3.60 -7.10
N THR A 414 -19.25 2.78 -7.00
CA THR A 414 -17.87 3.20 -7.27
C THR A 414 -17.66 3.38 -8.77
N MET A 415 -18.17 2.47 -9.60
CA MET A 415 -18.07 2.58 -11.06
C MET A 415 -18.89 3.76 -11.61
N GLU A 416 -20.08 4.01 -11.08
CA GLU A 416 -20.87 5.20 -11.44
C GLU A 416 -20.10 6.49 -11.16
N ARG A 417 -19.42 6.58 -10.01
CA ARG A 417 -18.56 7.74 -9.66
C ARG A 417 -17.34 7.86 -10.55
N LEU A 418 -16.64 6.75 -10.79
CA LEU A 418 -15.47 6.72 -11.65
C LEU A 418 -15.81 7.23 -13.05
N GLU A 419 -16.94 6.80 -13.60
CA GLU A 419 -17.40 7.27 -14.92
C GLU A 419 -17.62 8.77 -14.96
N GLU A 420 -18.08 9.42 -13.88
CA GLU A 420 -18.19 10.88 -13.87
C GLU A 420 -16.84 11.57 -14.12
N TYR A 421 -15.76 11.08 -13.51
CA TYR A 421 -14.40 11.61 -13.72
C TYR A 421 -13.84 11.28 -15.11
N VAL A 422 -14.11 10.07 -15.61
CA VAL A 422 -13.65 9.64 -16.94
C VAL A 422 -14.35 10.43 -18.06
N ASP A 423 -15.66 10.67 -17.95
CA ASP A 423 -16.45 11.43 -18.93
C ASP A 423 -16.02 12.91 -19.00
N ASP A 424 -15.62 13.49 -17.86
CA ASP A 424 -15.08 14.84 -17.79
C ASP A 424 -13.60 14.92 -18.26
N GLY A 425 -12.93 13.77 -18.34
CA GLY A 425 -11.55 13.61 -18.80
C GLY A 425 -10.51 13.92 -17.71
N ASP A 426 -10.92 13.76 -16.46
CA ASP A 426 -10.14 14.05 -15.26
C ASP A 426 -9.39 12.80 -14.74
N LEU A 427 -9.88 11.59 -15.05
CA LEU A 427 -9.22 10.32 -14.78
C LEU A 427 -9.18 9.43 -16.03
N GLU A 428 -8.18 8.55 -16.10
CA GLU A 428 -8.05 7.48 -17.10
C GLU A 428 -8.16 6.10 -16.43
N VAL A 429 -8.84 5.15 -17.07
CA VAL A 429 -8.85 3.74 -16.65
C VAL A 429 -7.88 2.97 -17.55
N ALA A 430 -6.91 2.29 -16.94
CA ALA A 430 -5.83 1.60 -17.65
C ALA A 430 -5.78 0.10 -17.32
N ALA A 431 -5.26 -0.70 -18.24
CA ALA A 431 -4.97 -2.10 -17.97
C ALA A 431 -3.71 -2.24 -17.11
N VAL A 432 -3.57 -3.38 -16.41
CA VAL A 432 -2.34 -3.65 -15.64
C VAL A 432 -1.09 -3.64 -16.53
N THR A 433 -1.24 -4.07 -17.78
CA THR A 433 -0.16 -4.11 -18.79
C THR A 433 0.29 -2.74 -19.27
N ASP A 434 -0.47 -1.67 -18.97
CA ASP A 434 -0.09 -0.29 -19.25
C ASP A 434 0.74 0.34 -18.12
N LEU A 435 0.86 -0.32 -16.96
CA LEU A 435 1.71 0.16 -15.87
C LEU A 435 3.18 0.05 -16.27
N GLU A 436 3.89 1.19 -16.32
CA GLU A 436 5.33 1.19 -16.58
C GLU A 436 6.08 0.57 -15.40
N THR A 437 6.58 -0.66 -15.59
CA THR A 437 7.40 -1.39 -14.62
C THR A 437 8.90 -1.13 -14.75
N GLU A 438 9.33 -0.34 -15.76
CA GLU A 438 10.75 -0.01 -15.89
C GLU A 438 11.21 0.82 -14.67
N PRO A 439 12.13 0.31 -13.83
CA PRO A 439 12.59 1.03 -12.67
C PRO A 439 13.24 2.36 -13.10
N VAL A 440 13.14 3.38 -12.24
CA VAL A 440 13.86 4.64 -12.41
C VAL A 440 15.38 4.36 -12.28
N ALA A 441 15.98 3.94 -13.40
CA ALA A 441 17.39 3.69 -13.67
C ALA A 441 18.25 3.18 -12.50
N ASP A 442 18.38 1.86 -12.36
CA ASP A 442 19.64 1.26 -11.90
C ASP A 442 20.61 1.12 -13.09
N ASP A 443 21.37 2.18 -13.40
CA ASP A 443 22.47 2.10 -14.36
C ASP A 443 23.81 1.79 -13.64
N GLU A 444 24.29 0.55 -13.82
CA GLU A 444 25.65 -0.02 -13.69
C GLU A 444 26.70 0.54 -12.69
#